data_AF-A0A7R9MCY0-F1
#
_entry.id   AF-A0A7R9MCY0-F1
#
_cell.length_a   1.000
_cell.length_b   1.000
_cell.length_c   1.000
_cell.angle_alpha   90.00
_cell.angle_beta   90.00
_cell.angle_gamma   90.00
#
_symmetry.space_group_name_H-M   'P 1'
#
loop_
_entity.id
_entity.type
_entity.pdbx_description
1 polymer ?
#
loop_
_entity_poly.entity_id
_entity_poly.type
_entity_poly.pdbx_seq_one_letter_code
_entity_poly.pdbx_strand_id
1 'polypeptide(L)'
;MFLEQKIIIGSRNKLNNDKAVNEIRRRNPGANITALTLDLSSFKSVREFAQQIAESESKVDILVNNAGIPVVLGPPQETVDGYELHLGANYLSNI
;
A
#
# COMPACT_ATOMS: atom_id res chain seq x y z
N MET A 1 17.40 -16.05 6.11
CA MET A 1 16.39 -17.13 6.11
C MET A 1 15.04 -16.48 6.42
N PHE A 2 14.33 -15.99 5.39
CA PHE A 2 13.01 -15.31 5.48
C PHE A 2 11.92 -16.11 4.73
N LEU A 3 12.12 -17.42 4.55
CA LEU A 3 11.37 -18.21 3.57
C LEU A 3 9.92 -18.51 3.97
N GLU A 4 9.46 -18.06 5.15
CA GLU A 4 8.10 -18.35 5.63
C GLU A 4 7.19 -17.12 5.75
N GLN A 5 7.73 -15.90 5.65
CA GLN A 5 6.91 -14.69 5.81
C GLN A 5 6.24 -14.31 4.49
N LYS A 6 4.91 -14.15 4.54
CA LYS A 6 4.14 -13.57 3.43
C LYS A 6 4.25 -12.05 3.49
N ILE A 7 4.61 -11.43 2.36
CA ILE A 7 4.69 -9.98 2.21
C ILE A 7 3.59 -9.54 1.25
N ILE A 8 2.76 -8.61 1.71
CA ILE A 8 1.77 -7.92 0.87
C ILE A 8 2.22 -6.47 0.76
N ILE A 9 2.51 -6.01 -0.46
CA ILE A 9 2.81 -4.60 -0.72
C ILE A 9 1.60 -3.89 -1.31
N GLY A 10 1.32 -2.68 -0.83
CA GLY A 10 0.25 -1.82 -1.32
C GLY A 10 0.77 -0.65 -2.12
N SER A 11 0.24 -0.40 -3.32
CA SER A 11 0.42 0.88 -4.01
C SER A 11 -0.68 1.15 -5.04
N ARG A 12 -0.77 2.41 -5.48
CA ARG A 12 -1.73 2.87 -6.49
C ARG A 12 -1.43 2.40 -7.90
N ASN A 13 -0.17 2.03 -8.18
CA ASN A 13 0.29 1.78 -9.53
C ASN A 13 0.57 0.28 -9.72
N LYS A 14 -0.34 -0.40 -10.41
CA LYS A 14 -0.23 -1.83 -10.69
C LYS A 14 1.06 -2.18 -11.45
N LEU A 15 1.51 -1.35 -12.39
CA LEU A 15 2.74 -1.61 -13.13
C LEU A 15 3.98 -1.59 -12.21
N ASN A 16 4.04 -0.64 -11.28
CA ASN A 16 5.13 -0.57 -10.30
C ASN A 16 5.07 -1.75 -9.31
N ASN A 17 3.86 -2.15 -8.90
CA ASN A 17 3.64 -3.35 -8.10
C ASN A 17 4.19 -4.61 -8.78
N ASP A 18 3.78 -4.84 -10.04
CA ASP A 18 4.22 -6.01 -10.81
C ASP A 18 5.75 -6.02 -10.99
N LYS A 19 6.35 -4.86 -11.28
CA LYS A 19 7.81 -4.71 -11.37
C LYS A 19 8.52 -5.06 -10.07
N ALA A 20 8.05 -4.53 -8.93
CA ALA A 20 8.66 -4.77 -7.63
C ALA A 20 8.57 -6.26 -7.23
N VAL A 21 7.39 -6.87 -7.39
CA VAL A 21 7.18 -8.31 -7.13
C VAL A 21 8.10 -9.17 -7.99
N ASN A 22 8.19 -8.88 -9.28
CA ASN A 22 9.04 -9.63 -10.21
C ASN A 22 10.53 -9.46 -9.89
N GLU A 23 10.98 -8.25 -9.56
CA GLU A 23 12.36 -8.00 -9.18
C GLU A 23 12.75 -8.76 -7.90
N ILE A 24 11.88 -8.74 -6.89
CA ILE A 24 12.09 -9.44 -5.62
C ILE A 24 12.14 -10.95 -5.85
N ARG A 25 11.19 -11.51 -6.61
CA ARG A 25 11.19 -12.95 -6.95
C ARG A 25 12.41 -13.34 -7.79
N ARG A 26 12.88 -12.48 -8.70
CA ARG A 26 14.11 -12.73 -9.48
C ARG A 26 15.34 -12.83 -8.58
N ARG A 27 15.44 -11.99 -7.55
CA ARG A 27 16.56 -12.01 -6.58
C ARG A 27 16.40 -13.11 -5.54
N ASN A 28 15.16 -13.47 -5.21
CA ASN A 28 14.81 -14.49 -4.22
C ASN A 28 13.65 -15.36 -4.75
N PRO A 29 13.94 -16.45 -5.49
CA PRO A 29 12.91 -17.29 -6.11
C PRO A 29 11.87 -17.88 -5.15
N GLY A 30 12.23 -18.06 -3.87
CA GLY A 30 11.33 -18.54 -2.81
C GLY A 30 10.54 -17.44 -2.08
N ALA A 31 10.59 -16.17 -2.53
CA ALA A 31 9.91 -15.08 -1.85
C ALA A 31 8.37 -15.21 -1.97
N ASN A 32 7.69 -15.35 -0.83
CA ASN A 32 6.24 -15.28 -0.75
C ASN A 32 5.78 -13.81 -0.70
N ILE A 33 5.75 -13.17 -1.86
CA ILE A 33 5.36 -11.77 -2.00
C ILE A 33 4.22 -11.61 -3.00
N THR A 34 3.25 -10.77 -2.67
CA THR A 34 2.17 -10.33 -3.56
C THR A 34 1.96 -8.82 -3.42
N ALA A 35 1.25 -8.24 -4.37
CA ALA A 35 0.90 -6.83 -4.35
C ALA A 35 -0.61 -6.65 -4.53
N LEU A 36 -1.20 -5.74 -3.75
CA LEU A 36 -2.59 -5.32 -3.88
C LEU A 36 -2.65 -3.83 -4.16
N THR A 37 -3.74 -3.38 -4.77
CA THR A 37 -3.95 -1.95 -5.05
C THR A 37 -4.30 -1.22 -3.75
N LEU A 38 -3.61 -0.12 -3.48
CA LEU A 38 -3.88 0.74 -2.33
C LEU A 38 -3.66 2.21 -2.68
N ASP A 39 -4.71 3.00 -2.62
CA ASP A 39 -4.68 4.46 -2.70
C ASP A 39 -5.00 5.10 -1.34
N LEU A 40 -3.96 5.60 -0.67
CA LEU A 40 -4.12 6.28 0.62
C LEU A 40 -4.86 7.63 0.50
N SER A 41 -5.03 8.18 -0.70
CA SER A 41 -5.88 9.37 -0.92
C SER A 41 -7.37 9.02 -1.09
N SER A 42 -7.76 7.75 -0.86
CA SER A 42 -9.16 7.29 -0.87
C SER A 42 -9.45 6.32 0.28
N PHE A 43 -10.31 6.71 1.22
CA PHE A 43 -10.73 5.84 2.33
C PHE A 43 -11.51 4.62 1.85
N LYS A 44 -12.20 4.72 0.70
CA LYS A 44 -12.78 3.55 0.05
C LYS A 44 -11.70 2.54 -0.34
N SER A 45 -10.62 2.99 -0.98
CA SER A 45 -9.50 2.11 -1.35
C SER A 45 -8.82 1.49 -0.12
N VAL A 46 -8.63 2.25 0.96
CA VAL A 46 -8.08 1.73 2.22
C VAL A 46 -8.95 0.60 2.78
N ARG A 47 -10.27 0.80 2.84
CA ARG A 47 -11.21 -0.21 3.34
C ARG A 47 -11.23 -1.47 2.46
N GLU A 48 -11.23 -1.31 1.14
CA GLU A 48 -11.18 -2.44 0.19
C GLU A 48 -9.88 -3.24 0.31
N PHE A 49 -8.74 -2.57 0.50
CA PHE A 49 -7.45 -3.23 0.73
C PHE A 49 -7.45 -3.99 2.06
N ALA A 50 -7.91 -3.36 3.14
CA ALA A 50 -8.01 -4.00 4.45
C ALA A 50 -8.96 -5.21 4.43
N GLN A 51 -10.09 -5.10 3.73
CA GLN A 51 -11.03 -6.21 3.56
C GLN A 51 -10.39 -7.38 2.83
N GLN A 52 -9.68 -7.14 1.73
CA GLN A 52 -8.98 -8.21 1.00
C GLN A 52 -7.94 -8.93 1.88
N ILE A 53 -7.22 -8.20 2.73
CA ILE A 53 -6.29 -8.80 3.69
C ILE A 53 -7.06 -9.64 4.72
N ALA A 54 -8.14 -9.11 5.30
CA ALA A 54 -8.94 -9.83 6.30
C ALA A 54 -9.59 -11.10 5.73
N GLU A 55 -9.93 -11.11 4.45
CA GLU A 55 -10.49 -12.28 3.75
C GLU A 55 -9.43 -13.33 3.38
N SER A 56 -8.18 -12.91 3.12
CA SER A 56 -7.11 -13.79 2.64
C SER A 56 -6.10 -14.22 3.69
N GLU A 57 -5.99 -13.48 4.80
CA GLU A 57 -5.04 -13.72 5.88
C GLU A 57 -5.75 -13.83 7.23
N SER A 58 -5.34 -14.79 8.05
CA SER A 58 -5.88 -14.96 9.40
C SER A 58 -5.34 -13.94 10.41
N LYS A 59 -4.19 -13.31 10.11
CA LYS A 59 -3.54 -12.31 10.96
C LYS A 59 -2.60 -11.42 10.16
N VAL A 60 -2.32 -10.23 10.72
CA VAL A 60 -1.22 -9.35 10.28
C VAL A 60 -0.22 -9.24 11.43
N ASP A 61 0.99 -9.76 11.23
CA ASP A 61 2.05 -9.70 12.24
C ASP A 61 2.73 -8.32 12.30
N ILE A 62 2.87 -7.66 11.14
CA ILE A 62 3.57 -6.37 11.02
C ILE A 62 2.81 -5.51 10.01
N LEU A 63 2.50 -4.28 10.40
CA LEU A 63 2.01 -3.21 9.52
C LEU A 63 3.11 -2.15 9.36
N VAL A 64 3.44 -1.82 8.12
CA VAL A 64 4.44 -0.80 7.79
C VAL A 64 3.77 0.35 7.03
N ASN A 65 3.44 1.41 7.75
CA ASN A 65 2.92 2.65 7.17
C ASN A 65 4.09 3.47 6.60
N ASN A 66 4.47 3.17 5.36
CA ASN A 66 5.63 3.80 4.69
C ASN A 66 5.24 4.83 3.62
N ALA A 67 4.04 4.73 3.04
CA ALA A 67 3.66 5.58 1.92
C ALA A 67 3.49 7.03 2.36
N GLY A 68 3.88 7.94 1.48
CA GLY A 68 3.74 9.38 1.70
C GLY A 68 3.81 10.15 0.40
N ILE A 69 3.06 11.24 0.34
CA ILE A 69 3.13 12.22 -0.73
C ILE A 69 4.15 13.29 -0.30
N PRO A 70 5.22 13.52 -1.08
CA PRO A 70 6.19 14.58 -0.82
C PRO A 70 5.57 15.94 -1.15
N VAL A 71 6.28 17.02 -0.83
CA VAL A 71 5.85 18.38 -1.16
C VAL A 71 5.43 18.48 -2.63
N VAL A 72 4.17 18.84 -2.85
CA VAL A 72 3.61 19.13 -4.18
C VAL A 72 3.70 20.63 -4.44
N LEU A 73 4.39 21.03 -5.50
CA LEU A 73 4.42 22.43 -5.95
C LEU A 73 3.14 22.76 -6.72
N GLY A 74 2.44 23.83 -6.31
CA GLY A 74 1.21 24.27 -6.97
C GLY A 74 0.12 24.66 -5.98
N PRO A 75 -1.14 24.80 -6.46
CA PRO A 75 -2.27 25.06 -5.57
C PRO A 75 -2.52 23.88 -4.63
N PRO A 76 -3.16 24.11 -3.46
CA PRO A 76 -3.62 23.05 -2.57
C PRO A 76 -4.45 22.02 -3.33
N GLN A 77 -4.27 20.75 -2.97
CA GLN A 77 -5.01 19.63 -3.53
C GLN A 77 -5.79 18.95 -2.41
N GLU A 78 -6.90 18.31 -2.79
CA GLU A 78 -7.72 17.53 -1.87
C GLU A 78 -7.73 16.05 -2.29
N THR A 79 -7.85 15.17 -1.30
CA THR A 79 -8.19 13.75 -1.50
C THR A 79 -9.60 13.61 -2.03
N VAL A 80 -9.97 12.43 -2.55
CA VAL A 80 -11.35 12.19 -3.00
C VAL A 80 -12.38 12.26 -1.86
N ASP A 81 -11.92 12.10 -0.62
CA ASP A 81 -12.74 12.23 0.59
C ASP A 81 -12.83 13.68 1.12
N GLY A 82 -12.27 14.67 0.43
CA GLY A 82 -12.40 16.11 0.76
C GLY A 82 -11.45 16.63 1.84
N TYR A 83 -10.34 15.95 2.12
CA TYR A 83 -9.29 16.44 3.02
C TYR A 83 -8.12 17.01 2.22
N GLU A 84 -7.36 17.94 2.81
CA GLU A 84 -6.08 18.37 2.23
C GLU A 84 -5.20 17.14 1.94
N LEU A 85 -4.57 17.12 0.77
CA LEU A 85 -3.91 15.93 0.22
C LEU A 85 -2.91 15.27 1.17
N HIS A 86 -2.04 16.03 1.82
CA HIS A 86 -1.03 15.47 2.73
C HIS A 86 -1.67 15.01 4.04
N LEU A 87 -2.61 15.79 4.59
CA LEU A 87 -3.38 15.39 5.78
C LEU A 87 -4.12 14.07 5.53
N GLY A 88 -4.84 13.97 4.42
CA GLY A 88 -5.60 12.79 4.04
C GLY A 88 -4.70 11.58 3.77
N ALA A 89 -3.72 11.72 2.87
CA ALA A 89 -2.92 10.59 2.41
C ALA A 89 -1.82 10.15 3.39
N ASN A 90 -1.18 11.07 4.11
CA ASN A 90 -0.02 10.73 4.97
C ASN A 90 -0.42 10.46 6.43
N TYR A 91 -1.57 11.00 6.89
CA TYR A 91 -1.98 10.88 8.29
C TYR A 91 -3.31 10.15 8.45
N LEU A 92 -4.41 10.68 7.91
CA LEU A 92 -5.76 10.17 8.18
C LEU A 92 -6.01 8.78 7.59
N SER A 93 -5.32 8.41 6.52
CA SER A 93 -5.44 7.08 5.91
C SER A 93 -4.80 5.96 6.74
N ASN A 94 -3.97 6.30 7.72
CA ASN A 94 -3.15 5.37 8.51
C ASN A 94 -3.66 5.19 9.95
N ILE A 95 -4.79 5.82 10.31
CA ILE A 95 -5.41 5.77 11.64
C ILE A 95 -6.66 4.89 11.67
#